data_AF-A0A3D5QAP2-F1
#
_entry.id   AF-A0A3D5QAP2-F1
#
_cell.length_a   1.000
_cell.length_b   1.000
_cell.length_c   1.000
_cell.angle_alpha   90.00
_cell.angle_beta   90.00
_cell.angle_gamma   90.00
#
_symmetry.space_group_name_H-M   'P 1'
#
loop_
_entity.id
_entity.type
_entity.pdbx_description
1 polymer ?
#
loop_
_entity_poly.entity_id
_entity_poly.type
_entity_poly.pdbx_seq_one_letter_code
_entity_poly.pdbx_strand_id
1 'polypeptide(L)'
;LSKEENTSTKVATPTLDEFGKDLTILASQYQLDPVIGRNKEIDRLIQILCRRIKNNAVLLGEPGVGKTAIVEGLAQRMVSDSIPE
;
A
#
# COMPACT_ATOMS: atom_id res chain seq x y z
N LEU A 1 -10.63 22.16 -18.41
CA LEU A 1 -10.89 20.71 -18.40
C LEU A 1 -9.74 20.06 -17.62
N SER A 2 -9.54 20.49 -16.37
CA SER A 2 -10.24 19.94 -15.20
C SER A 2 -9.82 18.49 -14.97
N LYS A 3 -8.72 18.31 -14.25
CA LYS A 3 -8.49 17.09 -13.48
C LYS A 3 -8.37 17.52 -12.03
N GLU A 4 -9.35 17.09 -11.26
CA GLU A 4 -9.50 17.30 -9.83
C GLU A 4 -8.22 16.85 -9.11
N GLU A 5 -7.49 17.80 -8.53
CA GLU A 5 -6.66 17.52 -7.38
C GLU A 5 -7.62 17.12 -6.25
N ASN A 6 -7.75 15.82 -5.99
CA ASN A 6 -8.46 15.33 -4.83
C ASN A 6 -7.64 15.70 -3.59
N THR A 7 -7.91 16.91 -3.09
CA THR A 7 -7.48 17.43 -1.80
C THR A 7 -8.20 16.65 -0.70
N SER A 8 -7.85 15.38 -0.54
CA SER A 8 -8.10 14.69 0.73
C SER A 8 -7.37 15.51 1.79
N THR A 9 -8.15 16.19 2.62
CA THR A 9 -7.71 16.98 3.77
C THR A 9 -6.59 16.24 4.49
N LYS A 10 -5.33 16.65 4.28
CA LYS A 10 -4.21 16.19 5.09
C LYS A 10 -4.48 16.69 6.50
N VAL A 11 -5.09 15.84 7.32
CA VAL A 11 -5.04 16.00 8.77
C VAL A 11 -3.56 16.04 9.08
N ALA A 12 -3.05 17.17 9.59
CA ALA A 12 -1.67 17.27 9.98
C ALA A 12 -1.43 16.19 11.05
N THR A 13 -0.66 15.17 10.70
CA THR A 13 -0.30 14.06 11.58
C THR A 13 1.16 14.21 11.97
N PRO A 14 1.51 15.23 12.79
CA PRO A 14 2.90 15.65 12.98
C PRO A 14 3.81 14.52 13.48
N THR A 15 3.30 13.61 14.32
CA THR A 15 4.07 12.47 14.81
C THR A 15 4.24 11.36 13.76
N LEU A 16 3.22 11.11 12.93
CA LEU A 16 3.30 10.09 11.89
C LEU A 16 4.19 10.54 10.73
N ASP A 17 4.19 11.83 10.42
CA ASP A 17 5.01 12.42 9.36
C ASP A 17 6.50 12.46 9.74
N GLU A 18 6.82 12.56 11.04
CA GLU A 18 8.20 12.55 11.54
C GLU A 18 8.81 11.14 11.54
N PHE A 19 8.04 10.12 11.93
CA PHE A 19 8.56 8.74 12.11
C PHE A 19 8.12 7.76 11.02
N GLY A 20 7.15 8.12 10.19
CA GLY A 20 6.55 7.27 9.17
C GLY A 20 6.94 7.66 7.75
N LYS A 21 6.68 6.76 6.81
CA LYS A 21 6.82 7.00 5.37
C LYS A 21 5.49 6.61 4.70
N ASP A 22 4.89 7.53 3.95
CA ASP A 22 3.65 7.25 3.23
C ASP A 22 3.94 6.56 1.88
N LEU A 23 3.69 5.25 1.83
CA LEU A 23 3.88 4.45 0.63
C LEU A 23 2.84 4.76 -0.46
N THR A 24 1.65 5.26 -0.11
CA THR A 24 0.61 5.63 -1.07
C THR A 24 1.03 6.85 -1.88
N ILE A 25 1.60 7.85 -1.20
CA ILE A 25 2.16 9.03 -1.87
C ILE A 25 3.30 8.62 -2.80
N LEU A 26 4.22 7.77 -2.34
CA LEU A 26 5.35 7.31 -3.16
C LEU A 26 4.90 6.47 -4.36
N ALA A 27 3.87 5.65 -4.20
CA ALA A 27 3.24 4.92 -5.29
C ALA A 27 2.64 5.87 -6.32
N SER A 28 1.92 6.91 -5.87
CA SER A 28 1.34 7.93 -6.77
C SER A 28 2.37 8.75 -7.54
N GLN A 29 3.57 8.90 -6.96
CA GLN A 29 4.70 9.59 -7.58
C GLN A 29 5.59 8.68 -8.45
N TYR A 30 5.22 7.40 -8.63
CA TYR A 30 6.01 6.40 -9.36
C TYR A 30 7.46 6.23 -8.85
N GLN A 31 7.67 6.44 -7.53
CA GLN A 31 8.97 6.32 -6.89
C GLN A 31 9.23 4.94 -6.27
N LEU A 32 8.23 4.04 -6.30
CA LEU A 32 8.37 2.66 -5.82
C LEU A 32 8.76 1.74 -6.97
N ASP A 33 9.61 0.76 -6.68
CA ASP A 33 10.02 -0.24 -7.66
C ASP A 33 8.81 -1.09 -8.11
N PRO A 34 8.69 -1.43 -9.41
CA PRO A 34 7.59 -2.24 -9.90
C PRO A 34 7.69 -3.66 -9.38
N VAL A 35 6.60 -4.15 -8.78
CA VAL A 35 6.58 -5.47 -8.15
C VAL A 35 6.11 -6.53 -9.13
N ILE A 36 7.00 -7.45 -9.49
CA ILE A 36 6.73 -8.52 -10.47
C ILE A 36 6.58 -9.86 -9.74
N GLY A 37 5.54 -10.62 -10.09
CA GLY A 37 5.38 -12.03 -9.68
C GLY A 37 4.84 -12.28 -8.27
N ARG A 38 4.47 -11.23 -7.51
CA ARG A 38 3.92 -11.33 -6.13
C ARG A 38 2.40 -11.17 -6.03
N ASN A 39 1.70 -11.41 -7.13
CA ASN A 39 0.26 -11.16 -7.22
C ASN A 39 -0.54 -11.96 -6.18
N LYS A 40 -0.20 -13.24 -5.98
CA LYS A 40 -0.93 -14.12 -5.04
C LYS A 40 -0.81 -13.64 -3.60
N GLU A 41 0.38 -13.19 -3.18
CA GLU A 41 0.61 -12.67 -1.85
C GLU A 41 -0.13 -11.34 -1.62
N ILE A 42 -0.13 -10.46 -2.63
CA ILE A 42 -0.87 -9.19 -2.58
C ILE A 42 -2.38 -9.44 -2.50
N ASP A 43 -2.92 -10.34 -3.32
CA ASP A 43 -4.34 -10.72 -3.29
C ASP A 43 -4.73 -11.27 -1.90
N ARG A 44 -3.86 -12.12 -1.32
CA ARG A 44 -4.08 -12.67 0.01
C ARG A 44 -4.01 -11.60 1.10
N LEU A 45 -3.10 -10.64 0.96
CA LEU A 45 -2.95 -9.51 1.87
C LEU A 45 -4.24 -8.68 1.89
N ILE A 46 -4.75 -8.28 0.73
CA ILE A 46 -6.03 -7.57 0.57
C ILE A 46 -7.17 -8.36 1.24
N GLN A 47 -7.28 -9.65 0.92
CA GLN A 47 -8.33 -10.50 1.49
C GLN A 47 -8.29 -10.57 3.03
N ILE A 48 -7.11 -10.51 3.64
CA ILE A 48 -6.98 -10.48 5.12
C ILE A 48 -7.41 -9.12 5.67
N LEU A 49 -6.98 -8.03 5.04
CA LEU A 49 -7.31 -6.66 5.45
C LEU A 49 -8.82 -6.38 5.37
N CYS A 50 -9.54 -6.96 4.41
CA CYS A 50 -10.99 -6.81 4.25
C CYS A 50 -11.84 -7.64 5.24
N ARG A 51 -11.23 -8.42 6.16
CA ARG A 51 -11.99 -9.24 7.12
C ARG A 51 -12.62 -8.38 8.22
N ARG A 52 -13.73 -8.88 8.80
CA ARG A 52 -14.35 -8.26 9.99
C ARG A 52 -13.57 -8.46 11.29
N ILE A 53 -12.82 -9.57 11.40
CA ILE A 53 -12.12 -9.97 12.63
C ILE A 53 -10.70 -10.40 12.26
N LYS A 54 -9.71 -10.00 13.08
CA LYS A 54 -8.27 -10.27 12.86
C LYS A 54 -7.83 -9.85 11.46
N ASN A 55 -8.12 -8.60 11.11
CA ASN A 55 -7.80 -8.02 9.80
C ASN A 55 -6.35 -7.52 9.68
N ASN A 56 -5.58 -7.51 10.77
CA ASN A 56 -4.17 -7.17 10.70
C ASN A 56 -3.36 -8.33 10.10
N ALA A 57 -2.82 -8.12 8.90
CA ALA A 57 -2.00 -9.10 8.22
C ALA A 57 -0.54 -9.08 8.70
N VAL A 58 0.12 -10.23 8.68
CA VAL A 58 1.54 -10.39 9.03
C VAL A 58 2.25 -11.19 7.94
N LEU A 59 3.37 -10.66 7.43
CA LEU A 59 4.19 -11.30 6.41
C LEU A 59 5.37 -12.05 7.04
N LEU A 60 5.33 -13.39 6.97
CA LEU A 60 6.37 -14.28 7.51
C LEU A 60 7.31 -14.77 6.40
N GLY A 61 8.57 -15.03 6.76
CA GLY A 61 9.62 -15.45 5.83
C GLY A 61 11.02 -15.05 6.28
N GLU A 62 12.04 -15.53 5.56
CA GLU A 62 13.45 -15.20 5.82
C GLU A 62 13.75 -13.71 5.58
N PRO A 63 14.81 -13.16 6.18
CA PRO A 63 15.28 -11.81 5.84
C PRO A 63 15.68 -11.73 4.37
N GLY A 64 15.42 -10.59 3.72
CA GLY A 64 15.83 -10.35 2.32
C GLY A 64 14.91 -10.93 1.24
N VAL A 65 13.88 -11.71 1.58
CA VAL A 65 12.92 -12.28 0.60
C VAL A 65 11.99 -11.27 -0.07
N GLY A 66 12.15 -9.97 0.19
CA GLY A 66 11.32 -8.92 -0.41
C GLY A 66 9.93 -8.75 0.22
N LYS A 67 9.78 -8.95 1.54
CA LYS A 67 8.51 -8.69 2.24
C LYS A 67 8.03 -7.25 2.05
N THR A 68 8.96 -6.29 2.05
CA THR A 68 8.69 -4.87 1.80
C THR A 68 8.09 -4.64 0.41
N ALA A 69 8.60 -5.34 -0.60
CA ALA A 69 8.09 -5.24 -1.97
C ALA A 69 6.61 -5.67 -2.07
N ILE A 70 6.14 -6.60 -1.24
CA ILE A 70 4.71 -6.97 -1.21
C ILE A 70 3.85 -5.78 -0.75
N VAL A 71 4.32 -5.01 0.22
CA VAL A 71 3.61 -3.83 0.75
C VAL A 71 3.66 -2.67 -0.25
N GLU A 72 4.80 -2.47 -0.91
CA GLU A 72 4.93 -1.48 -1.99
C GLU A 72 4.01 -1.80 -3.17
N GLY A 73 3.91 -3.08 -3.53
CA GLY A 73 2.99 -3.56 -4.57
C GLY A 73 1.53 -3.39 -4.17
N LEU A 74 1.19 -3.55 -2.89
CA LEU A 74 -0.14 -3.21 -2.38
C LEU A 74 -0.43 -1.71 -2.57
N ALA A 75 0.49 -0.83 -2.20
CA ALA A 75 0.32 0.61 -2.37
C ALA A 75 0.13 1.00 -3.86
N GLN A 76 0.89 0.40 -4.77
CA GLN A 76 0.70 0.57 -6.22
C GLN A 76 -0.70 0.12 -6.68
N ARG A 77 -1.23 -0.98 -6.11
CA ARG A 77 -2.59 -1.43 -6.41
C ARG A 77 -3.68 -0.52 -5.88
N MET A 78 -3.49 0.04 -4.69
CA MET A 78 -4.40 1.01 -4.08
C MET A 78 -4.51 2.27 -4.95
N VAL A 79 -3.38 2.78 -5.46
CA VAL A 79 -3.38 3.98 -6.32
C VAL A 79 -3.95 3.71 -7.72
N SER A 80 -3.88 2.47 -8.21
CA SER A 80 -4.38 2.09 -9.53
C SER A 80 -5.85 1.63 -9.53
N ASP A 81 -6.58 1.78 -8.42
CA ASP A 81 -7.96 1.29 -8.23
C ASP A 81 -8.16 -0.18 -8.63
N SER A 82 -7.11 -1.00 -8.48
CA SER A 82 -7.12 -2.42 -8.86
C SER A 82 -7.47 -3.36 -7.69
N ILE A 83 -8.21 -2.85 -6.71
CA ILE A 83 -8.61 -3.55 -5.48
C ILE A 83 -10.13 -3.79 -5.52
N PRO A 84 -10.62 -4.99 -5.18
CA PRO A 84 -12.06 -5.27 -5.12
C PRO A 84 -12.77 -4.42 -4.05
N GLU A 85 -14.02 -4.03 -4.34
CA GLU A 85 -14.93 -3.32 -3.42
C GLU A 85 -15.19 -4.07 -2.10
#